data_AF-A0A927TQ59-F1
#
_entry.id   AF-A0A927TQ59-F1
#
_cell.length_a   1.000
_cell.length_b   1.000
_cell.length_c   1.000
_cell.angle_alpha   90.00
_cell.angle_beta   90.00
_cell.angle_gamma   90.00
#
_symmetry.space_group_name_H-M   'P 1'
#
loop_
_entity.id
_entity.type
_entity.pdbx_description
1 polymer ?
#
loop_
_entity_poly.entity_id
_entity_poly.type
_entity_poly.pdbx_seq_one_letter_code
_entity_poly.pdbx_strand_id
1 'polypeptide(L)'
;MTTPSQPQQPRPSATTTPAPQANPVYNQVTSYQQTTPAYGQQTSPSYGQQITPAYGQSTMTSAPQSAAPASHPVPQLLHKTMKGQKVGLETGTALTGLKACLGWSVTNPACDLDVSAFLLNTSGKVLGDEWFVFYGQTTSPDGSTSFVTENGADLESITIDLSRLDPQVNQIVFVLTINEALEKHLNFSMVKDAYVRILDPVSGNEIVSFLLDEYYANVTSMMIGAVYKHNGQWKFNAMGSGVARDLAGLCEYYGVAVE
;
A
#
# COMPACT_ATOMS: atom_id res chain seq x y z
N MET A 1 24.07 -74.93 6.71
CA MET A 1 23.10 -73.88 7.04
C MET A 1 23.77 -72.55 6.75
N THR A 2 23.55 -72.02 5.55
CA THR A 2 24.22 -70.82 5.02
C THR A 2 23.19 -69.71 4.87
N THR A 3 23.33 -68.65 5.66
CA THR A 3 22.52 -67.43 5.63
C THR A 3 22.85 -66.61 4.37
N PRO A 4 21.86 -66.11 3.61
CA PRO A 4 22.14 -65.23 2.48
C PRO A 4 22.38 -63.78 2.93
N SER A 5 23.44 -63.18 2.36
CA SER A 5 23.83 -61.78 2.54
C SER A 5 22.84 -60.81 1.88
N GLN A 6 22.46 -59.79 2.62
CA GLN A 6 21.56 -58.72 2.20
C GLN A 6 22.33 -57.66 1.36
N PRO A 7 21.78 -57.13 0.26
CA PRO A 7 22.44 -56.08 -0.51
C PRO A 7 22.39 -54.72 0.21
N GLN A 8 23.54 -54.06 0.32
CA GLN A 8 23.67 -52.70 0.86
C GLN A 8 23.01 -51.68 -0.08
N GLN A 9 22.16 -50.83 0.48
CA GLN A 9 21.59 -49.67 -0.21
C GLN A 9 22.66 -48.59 -0.45
N PRO A 10 22.64 -47.89 -1.61
CA PRO A 10 23.55 -46.78 -1.84
C PRO A 10 23.19 -45.57 -0.96
N ARG A 11 24.24 -45.00 -0.35
CA ARG A 11 24.21 -43.78 0.49
C ARG A 11 23.74 -42.58 -0.36
N PRO A 12 22.81 -41.72 0.12
CA PRO A 12 22.42 -40.54 -0.61
C PRO A 12 23.57 -39.52 -0.68
N SER A 13 23.81 -39.03 -1.90
CA SER A 13 24.74 -37.93 -2.18
C SER A 13 24.30 -36.65 -1.47
N ALA A 14 25.25 -35.99 -0.81
CA ALA A 14 25.01 -34.71 -0.14
C ALA A 14 24.71 -33.62 -1.20
N THR A 15 23.46 -33.17 -1.25
CA THR A 15 23.07 -31.96 -1.99
C THR A 15 23.62 -30.75 -1.25
N THR A 16 24.56 -30.04 -1.88
CA THR A 16 25.12 -28.79 -1.38
C THR A 16 24.05 -27.70 -1.50
N THR A 17 23.55 -27.21 -0.37
CA THR A 17 22.67 -26.05 -0.29
C THR A 17 23.44 -24.79 -0.71
N PRO A 18 22.94 -23.95 -1.64
CA PRO A 18 23.51 -22.62 -1.84
C PRO A 18 23.21 -21.75 -0.62
N ALA A 19 24.24 -21.06 -0.13
CA ALA A 19 24.12 -20.08 0.95
C ALA A 19 23.16 -18.93 0.55
N PRO A 20 22.44 -18.32 1.51
CA PRO A 20 21.62 -17.14 1.22
C PRO A 20 22.52 -15.98 0.78
N GLN A 21 22.21 -15.41 -0.40
CA GLN A 21 22.83 -14.16 -0.86
C GLN A 21 22.50 -13.05 0.12
N ALA A 22 23.54 -12.43 0.68
CA ALA A 22 23.44 -11.26 1.53
C ALA A 22 22.90 -10.06 0.72
N ASN A 23 21.86 -9.41 1.23
CA ASN A 23 21.43 -8.10 0.74
C ASN A 23 22.55 -7.08 0.95
N PRO A 24 22.86 -6.22 -0.05
CA PRO A 24 23.83 -5.17 0.16
C PRO A 24 23.31 -4.14 1.16
N VAL A 25 24.06 -3.98 2.23
CA VAL A 25 24.00 -2.86 3.18
C VAL A 25 24.44 -1.60 2.43
N TYR A 26 23.54 -0.64 2.24
CA TYR A 26 23.94 0.71 1.80
C TYR A 26 24.08 1.62 3.02
N ASN A 27 25.34 1.92 3.34
CA ASN A 27 25.75 2.97 4.26
C ASN A 27 26.03 4.27 3.48
N GLN A 28 25.36 5.34 3.94
CA GLN A 28 25.87 6.71 4.13
C GLN A 28 26.22 7.63 2.93
N VAL A 29 26.06 8.93 3.26
CA VAL A 29 26.50 10.18 2.61
C VAL A 29 25.50 10.71 1.55
N THR A 30 24.84 11.86 1.74
CA THR A 30 25.46 13.20 1.71
C THR A 30 24.55 14.25 2.35
N SER A 31 25.11 15.07 3.24
CA SER A 31 24.49 16.26 3.84
C SER A 31 24.46 17.41 2.83
N TYR A 32 23.29 17.97 2.53
CA TYR A 32 23.19 19.25 1.83
C TYR A 32 23.06 20.39 2.85
N GLN A 33 24.05 21.28 2.87
CA GLN A 33 23.95 22.56 3.56
C GLN A 33 23.15 23.54 2.67
N GLN A 34 22.08 24.11 3.23
CA GLN A 34 21.34 25.22 2.63
C GLN A 34 21.95 26.55 3.10
N THR A 35 22.45 27.34 2.15
CA THR A 35 22.75 28.76 2.32
C THR A 35 21.52 29.60 1.99
N THR A 36 21.06 30.42 2.94
CA THR A 36 20.01 31.44 2.75
C THR A 36 20.58 32.73 2.14
N PRO A 37 19.91 33.37 1.17
CA PRO A 37 20.19 34.76 0.83
C PRO A 37 19.40 35.72 1.73
N ALA A 38 20.11 36.69 2.31
CA ALA A 38 19.55 37.81 3.07
C ALA A 38 19.00 38.89 2.11
N TYR A 39 17.75 39.32 2.35
CA TYR A 39 17.16 40.48 1.67
C TYR A 39 17.46 41.76 2.45
N GLY A 40 18.00 42.75 1.72
CA GLY A 40 18.40 44.07 2.22
C GLY A 40 17.23 44.99 2.53
N GLN A 41 17.43 45.82 3.55
CA GLN A 41 16.56 46.93 3.92
C GLN A 41 16.71 48.10 2.93
N GLN A 42 15.61 48.79 2.66
CA GLN A 42 15.64 50.14 2.09
C GLN A 42 14.55 51.01 2.71
N THR A 43 14.93 52.25 3.00
CA THR A 43 14.27 53.21 3.90
C THR A 43 13.57 54.36 3.17
N SER A 44 12.46 54.82 3.78
CA SER A 44 11.91 56.21 3.85
C SER A 44 11.22 56.82 2.61
N PRO A 45 10.40 57.91 2.75
CA PRO A 45 9.97 58.67 3.94
C PRO A 45 8.45 58.91 4.09
N SER A 46 8.10 59.45 5.25
CA SER A 46 6.78 59.92 5.73
C SER A 46 6.41 61.34 5.29
N TYR A 47 5.13 61.57 4.95
CA TYR A 47 4.46 62.88 5.04
C TYR A 47 3.01 62.67 5.53
N GLY A 48 2.56 63.50 6.47
CA GLY A 48 1.26 63.40 7.14
C GLY A 48 0.15 64.26 6.52
N GLN A 49 -1.10 63.97 6.91
CA GLN A 49 -2.11 64.86 7.53
C GLN A 49 -3.55 64.27 7.38
N GLN A 50 -4.20 64.00 8.52
CA GLN A 50 -5.60 64.31 8.96
C GLN A 50 -6.67 64.70 7.88
N ILE A 51 -7.97 64.31 7.85
CA ILE A 51 -9.02 63.91 8.83
C ILE A 51 -10.27 63.35 8.06
N THR A 52 -11.00 62.34 8.59
CA THR A 52 -12.48 62.26 8.82
C THR A 52 -12.96 60.81 9.05
N PRO A 53 -13.91 60.52 9.98
CA PRO A 53 -14.37 59.16 10.25
C PRO A 53 -15.60 58.80 9.41
N ALA A 54 -15.49 57.79 8.55
CA ALA A 54 -16.63 57.10 7.96
C ALA A 54 -16.69 55.70 8.58
N TYR A 55 -17.75 55.43 9.36
CA TYR A 55 -18.10 54.09 9.82
C TYR A 55 -18.61 53.26 8.62
N GLY A 56 -17.68 52.73 7.84
CA GLY A 56 -17.93 51.66 6.88
C GLY A 56 -17.66 50.32 7.56
N GLN A 57 -18.65 49.42 7.57
CA GLN A 57 -18.50 48.06 8.06
C GLN A 57 -17.37 47.35 7.32
N SER A 58 -16.27 47.06 8.01
CA SER A 58 -15.21 46.18 7.53
C SER A 58 -15.81 44.78 7.38
N THR A 59 -16.11 44.38 6.15
CA THR A 59 -16.22 42.95 5.84
C THR A 59 -14.83 42.35 6.03
N MET A 60 -14.65 41.62 7.13
CA MET A 60 -13.50 40.75 7.27
C MET A 60 -13.61 39.67 6.20
N THR A 61 -12.90 39.84 5.09
CA THR A 61 -12.56 38.71 4.20
C THR A 61 -11.73 37.74 5.03
N SER A 62 -12.37 36.67 5.48
CA SER A 62 -11.68 35.52 6.06
C SER A 62 -10.68 35.00 5.05
N ALA A 63 -9.40 34.96 5.44
CA ALA A 63 -8.40 34.17 4.74
C ALA A 63 -8.92 32.74 4.56
N PRO A 64 -8.59 32.04 3.46
CA PRO A 64 -8.98 30.64 3.31
C PRO A 64 -8.39 29.86 4.50
N GLN A 65 -9.26 29.39 5.39
CA GLN A 65 -8.88 28.43 6.41
C GLN A 65 -8.37 27.20 5.69
N SER A 66 -7.08 26.90 5.85
CA SER A 66 -6.52 25.61 5.50
C SER A 66 -7.39 24.54 6.18
N ALA A 67 -8.07 23.72 5.38
CA ALA A 67 -8.90 22.64 5.91
C ALA A 67 -8.05 21.78 6.84
N ALA A 68 -8.54 21.53 8.07
CA ALA A 68 -7.90 20.57 8.96
C ALA A 68 -7.81 19.22 8.25
N PRO A 69 -6.72 18.46 8.40
CA PRO A 69 -6.58 17.17 7.74
C PRO A 69 -7.75 16.25 8.12
N ALA A 70 -8.37 15.63 7.12
CA ALA A 70 -9.45 14.68 7.32
C ALA A 70 -8.93 13.48 8.11
N SER A 71 -9.41 13.30 9.36
CA SER A 71 -9.19 12.06 10.09
C SER A 71 -10.32 11.09 9.77
N HIS A 72 -10.03 10.04 9.02
CA HIS A 72 -10.95 8.93 8.84
C HIS A 72 -10.78 7.96 10.03
N PRO A 73 -11.85 7.66 10.78
CA PRO A 73 -11.75 6.80 11.95
C PRO A 73 -11.41 5.37 11.51
N VAL A 74 -10.42 4.76 12.17
CA VAL A 74 -10.12 3.34 11.99
C VAL A 74 -11.29 2.51 12.56
N PRO A 75 -11.91 1.61 11.79
CA PRO A 75 -12.95 0.73 12.31
C PRO A 75 -12.34 -0.24 13.35
N GLN A 76 -13.20 -0.90 14.11
CA GLN A 76 -12.71 -1.95 15.01
C GLN A 76 -12.13 -3.11 14.18
N LEU A 77 -10.82 -3.29 14.28
CA LEU A 77 -10.09 -4.41 13.69
C LEU A 77 -10.11 -5.59 14.68
N LEU A 78 -10.87 -6.63 14.35
CA LEU A 78 -11.21 -7.75 15.24
C LEU A 78 -10.13 -8.84 15.29
N HIS A 79 -9.53 -9.15 14.15
CA HIS A 79 -8.59 -10.25 13.95
C HIS A 79 -7.23 -9.72 13.50
N LYS A 80 -6.61 -8.91 14.37
CA LYS A 80 -5.35 -8.22 14.07
C LYS A 80 -4.19 -9.20 13.90
N THR A 81 -3.44 -9.01 12.81
CA THR A 81 -2.12 -9.60 12.57
C THR A 81 -1.04 -8.51 12.62
N MET A 82 0.23 -8.90 12.47
CA MET A 82 1.39 -7.99 12.51
C MET A 82 2.23 -8.11 11.24
N LYS A 83 3.04 -7.10 10.96
CA LYS A 83 3.96 -7.09 9.83
C LYS A 83 4.78 -8.40 9.75
N GLY A 84 4.81 -8.99 8.56
CA GLY A 84 5.48 -10.26 8.23
C GLY A 84 4.69 -11.53 8.56
N GLN A 85 3.57 -11.44 9.27
CA GLN A 85 2.76 -12.61 9.61
C GLN A 85 1.91 -13.08 8.42
N LYS A 86 1.69 -14.40 8.40
CA LYS A 86 0.95 -15.11 7.36
C LYS A 86 -0.22 -15.87 7.99
N VAL A 87 -1.45 -15.49 7.65
CA VAL A 87 -2.68 -16.03 8.23
C VAL A 87 -3.45 -16.81 7.16
N GLY A 88 -3.99 -17.99 7.49
CA GLY A 88 -4.86 -18.73 6.58
C GLY A 88 -6.24 -18.08 6.49
N LEU A 89 -6.84 -18.07 5.29
CA LEU A 89 -8.12 -17.38 5.06
C LEU A 89 -9.35 -18.30 5.11
N GLU A 90 -9.15 -19.61 5.17
CA GLU A 90 -10.26 -20.57 5.26
C GLU A 90 -10.79 -20.62 6.71
N THR A 91 -12.09 -20.40 6.87
CA THR A 91 -12.80 -20.37 8.17
C THR A 91 -13.61 -21.65 8.43
N GLY A 92 -13.19 -22.78 7.86
CA GLY A 92 -13.85 -24.08 7.98
C GLY A 92 -14.73 -24.48 6.80
N THR A 93 -15.00 -23.55 5.88
CA THR A 93 -15.57 -23.80 4.55
C THR A 93 -14.58 -23.39 3.46
N ALA A 94 -14.77 -23.92 2.25
CA ALA A 94 -13.97 -23.51 1.10
C ALA A 94 -14.24 -22.04 0.78
N LEU A 95 -13.17 -21.27 0.64
CA LEU A 95 -13.23 -19.83 0.38
C LEU A 95 -13.64 -19.59 -1.08
N THR A 96 -14.78 -18.95 -1.31
CA THR A 96 -15.30 -18.64 -2.66
C THR A 96 -14.97 -17.22 -3.11
N GLY A 97 -14.71 -16.32 -2.17
CA GLY A 97 -14.36 -14.93 -2.47
C GLY A 97 -13.84 -14.19 -1.24
N LEU A 98 -13.36 -12.98 -1.48
CA LEU A 98 -12.75 -12.08 -0.49
C LEU A 98 -13.14 -10.63 -0.80
N LYS A 99 -13.19 -9.80 0.24
CA LYS A 99 -13.20 -8.33 0.10
C LYS A 99 -12.07 -7.75 0.93
N ALA A 100 -11.06 -7.17 0.29
CA ALA A 100 -10.01 -6.42 0.96
C ALA A 100 -10.45 -4.97 1.08
N CYS A 101 -10.79 -4.51 2.29
CA CYS A 101 -11.14 -3.13 2.56
C CYS A 101 -9.94 -2.38 3.15
N LEU A 102 -9.71 -1.16 2.69
CA LEU A 102 -8.60 -0.31 3.08
C LEU A 102 -9.10 1.06 3.52
N GLY A 103 -8.35 1.68 4.42
CA GLY A 103 -8.58 3.05 4.86
C GLY A 103 -7.31 3.62 5.47
N TRP A 104 -7.26 4.95 5.56
CA TRP A 104 -6.12 5.70 6.07
C TRP A 104 -6.54 7.08 6.53
N SER A 105 -5.71 7.71 7.34
CA SER A 105 -5.76 9.13 7.63
C SER A 105 -4.50 9.81 7.13
N VAL A 106 -4.57 11.13 6.93
CA VAL A 106 -3.41 11.93 6.52
C VAL A 106 -3.13 13.02 7.55
N THR A 107 -1.86 13.40 7.68
CA THR A 107 -1.47 14.60 8.43
C THR A 107 -1.22 15.78 7.49
N ASN A 108 -0.91 15.51 6.22
CA ASN A 108 -0.87 16.49 5.14
C ASN A 108 -2.09 16.30 4.22
N PRO A 109 -3.00 17.27 4.11
CA PRO A 109 -4.19 17.15 3.25
C PRO A 109 -3.88 17.09 1.75
N ALA A 110 -2.64 17.37 1.32
CA ALA A 110 -2.21 17.15 -0.06
C ALA A 110 -1.96 15.67 -0.39
N CYS A 111 -1.85 14.79 0.62
CA CYS A 111 -1.74 13.36 0.42
C CYS A 111 -3.07 12.79 -0.06
N ASP A 112 -3.13 12.55 -1.37
CA ASP A 112 -4.17 11.79 -2.05
C ASP A 112 -3.64 10.37 -2.25
N LEU A 113 -4.28 9.38 -1.62
CA LEU A 113 -3.82 7.98 -1.68
C LEU A 113 -4.81 7.18 -2.50
N ASP A 114 -4.27 6.26 -3.30
CA ASP A 114 -5.05 5.31 -4.08
C ASP A 114 -4.66 3.87 -3.71
N VAL A 115 -5.66 2.99 -3.69
CA VAL A 115 -5.49 1.54 -3.67
C VAL A 115 -5.36 1.00 -5.08
N SER A 116 -4.43 0.09 -5.25
CA SER A 116 -4.36 -0.77 -6.43
C SER A 116 -4.04 -2.22 -6.08
N ALA A 117 -4.35 -3.12 -7.02
CA ALA A 117 -4.13 -4.55 -6.90
C ALA A 117 -3.39 -5.10 -8.12
N PHE A 118 -2.26 -5.77 -7.89
CA PHE A 118 -1.54 -6.50 -8.93
C PHE A 118 -1.86 -7.99 -8.83
N LEU A 119 -2.44 -8.58 -9.88
CA LEU A 119 -2.72 -10.01 -9.96
C LEU A 119 -1.53 -10.71 -10.60
N LEU A 120 -0.78 -11.43 -9.80
CA LEU A 120 0.54 -11.98 -10.13
C LEU A 120 0.49 -13.50 -10.34
N ASN A 121 1.29 -13.94 -11.30
CA ASN A 121 1.62 -15.33 -11.52
C ASN A 121 2.80 -15.78 -10.63
N THR A 122 3.19 -17.05 -10.77
CA THR A 122 4.20 -17.68 -9.90
C THR A 122 5.60 -17.08 -10.02
N SER A 123 5.87 -16.28 -11.06
CA SER A 123 7.10 -15.51 -11.21
C SER A 123 7.07 -14.15 -10.49
N GLY A 124 5.94 -13.78 -9.88
CA GLY A 124 5.74 -12.48 -9.23
C GLY A 124 5.47 -11.35 -10.22
N LYS A 125 4.98 -11.66 -11.41
CA LYS A 125 4.65 -10.70 -12.48
C LYS A 125 3.18 -10.81 -12.87
N VAL A 126 2.60 -9.72 -13.36
CA VAL A 126 1.26 -9.72 -13.94
C VAL A 126 1.20 -10.63 -15.17
N LEU A 127 0.00 -11.15 -15.48
CA LEU A 127 -0.22 -11.96 -16.70
C LEU A 127 -0.26 -11.10 -17.97
N GLY A 128 -0.61 -9.83 -17.81
CA GLY A 128 -0.68 -8.77 -18.81
C GLY A 128 -1.02 -7.45 -18.11
N ASP A 129 -0.95 -6.33 -18.81
CA ASP A 129 -1.19 -5.01 -18.23
C ASP A 129 -2.59 -4.88 -17.64
N GLU A 130 -3.54 -5.58 -18.25
CA GLU A 130 -4.94 -5.61 -17.81
C GLU A 130 -5.19 -6.35 -16.48
N TRP A 131 -4.17 -7.03 -15.95
CA TRP A 131 -4.18 -7.72 -14.64
C TRP A 131 -3.72 -6.84 -13.48
N PHE A 132 -3.65 -5.54 -13.73
CA PHE A 132 -3.49 -4.48 -12.75
C PHE A 132 -4.82 -3.74 -12.57
N VAL A 133 -5.41 -3.86 -11.38
CA VAL A 133 -6.72 -3.30 -11.05
C VAL A 133 -6.54 -2.06 -10.16
N PHE A 134 -7.12 -0.93 -10.58
CA PHE A 134 -7.07 0.37 -9.90
C PHE A 134 -8.25 1.24 -10.33
N TYR A 135 -8.34 2.50 -9.88
CA TYR A 135 -9.48 3.37 -10.19
C TYR A 135 -9.71 3.59 -11.71
N GLY A 136 -8.66 3.56 -12.54
CA GLY A 136 -8.75 3.72 -14.00
C GLY A 136 -9.04 2.42 -14.76
N GLN A 137 -8.75 1.28 -14.14
CA GLN A 137 -9.08 -0.06 -14.64
C GLN A 137 -9.68 -0.88 -13.49
N THR A 138 -10.99 -0.71 -13.29
CA THR A 138 -11.64 -1.16 -12.06
C THR A 138 -11.92 -2.65 -12.02
N THR A 139 -11.69 -3.40 -13.10
CA THR A 139 -11.99 -4.84 -13.15
C THR A 139 -10.93 -5.59 -13.96
N SER A 140 -10.54 -6.76 -13.45
CA SER A 140 -9.65 -7.72 -14.11
C SER A 140 -10.32 -8.41 -15.32
N PRO A 141 -9.56 -9.01 -16.25
CA PRO A 141 -10.10 -9.51 -17.52
C PRO A 141 -11.02 -10.72 -17.36
N ASP A 142 -10.75 -11.55 -16.36
CA ASP A 142 -11.60 -12.69 -15.98
C ASP A 142 -12.85 -12.25 -15.16
N GLY A 143 -12.91 -10.97 -14.78
CA GLY A 143 -13.93 -10.37 -13.93
C GLY A 143 -13.96 -10.94 -12.52
N SER A 144 -12.85 -11.54 -12.05
CA SER A 144 -12.71 -12.07 -10.70
C SER A 144 -12.48 -10.95 -9.69
N THR A 145 -11.71 -9.94 -10.06
CA THR A 145 -11.25 -8.88 -9.16
C THR A 145 -11.78 -7.52 -9.60
N SER A 146 -12.33 -6.74 -8.67
CA SER A 146 -12.84 -5.39 -8.92
C SER A 146 -12.45 -4.39 -7.82
N PHE A 147 -12.16 -3.15 -8.23
CA PHE A 147 -11.98 -1.99 -7.37
C PHE A 147 -13.32 -1.29 -7.10
N VAL A 148 -13.52 -0.85 -5.85
CA VAL A 148 -14.71 -0.15 -5.40
C VAL A 148 -14.32 1.00 -4.46
N THR A 149 -14.83 2.20 -4.71
CA THR A 149 -14.83 3.29 -3.73
C THR A 149 -15.94 3.06 -2.71
N GLU A 150 -15.60 3.06 -1.43
CA GLU A 150 -16.52 2.78 -0.34
C GLU A 150 -17.07 4.08 0.27
N ASN A 151 -18.22 3.98 0.92
CA ASN A 151 -18.80 5.06 1.70
C ASN A 151 -18.76 4.65 3.18
N GLY A 152 -17.75 5.08 3.92
CA GLY A 152 -17.64 4.78 5.34
C GLY A 152 -16.25 4.96 5.92
N ALA A 153 -15.92 4.12 6.91
CA ALA A 153 -14.58 4.07 7.50
C ALA A 153 -13.56 3.45 6.53
N ASP A 154 -13.98 2.38 5.83
CA ASP A 154 -13.25 1.90 4.66
C ASP A 154 -13.45 2.92 3.53
N LEU A 155 -12.36 3.32 2.89
CA LEU A 155 -12.35 4.31 1.81
C LEU A 155 -12.40 3.62 0.45
N GLU A 156 -11.66 2.52 0.31
CA GLU A 156 -11.56 1.77 -0.94
C GLU A 156 -11.48 0.29 -0.66
N SER A 157 -11.97 -0.52 -1.60
CA SER A 157 -11.90 -1.97 -1.49
C SER A 157 -11.60 -2.66 -2.81
N ILE A 158 -11.03 -3.85 -2.69
CA ILE A 158 -10.82 -4.79 -3.78
C ILE A 158 -11.65 -6.05 -3.47
N THR A 159 -12.64 -6.35 -4.29
CA THR A 159 -13.40 -7.60 -4.24
C THR A 159 -12.74 -8.65 -5.12
N ILE A 160 -12.74 -9.91 -4.69
CA ILE A 160 -12.13 -11.04 -5.40
C ILE A 160 -13.09 -12.22 -5.36
N ASP A 161 -13.52 -12.70 -6.51
CA ASP A 161 -14.24 -13.96 -6.72
C ASP A 161 -13.23 -15.05 -7.12
N LEU A 162 -12.91 -15.92 -6.16
CA LEU A 162 -11.91 -16.97 -6.34
C LEU A 162 -12.41 -18.10 -7.25
N SER A 163 -13.71 -18.17 -7.54
CA SER A 163 -14.28 -19.16 -8.47
C SER A 163 -14.06 -18.77 -9.93
N ARG A 164 -13.87 -17.47 -10.19
CA ARG A 164 -13.61 -16.91 -11.53
C ARG A 164 -12.13 -16.61 -11.78
N LEU A 165 -11.33 -16.52 -10.72
CA LEU A 165 -9.93 -16.16 -10.80
C LEU A 165 -9.15 -17.13 -11.68
N ASP A 166 -8.43 -16.59 -12.67
CA ASP A 166 -7.59 -17.37 -13.56
C ASP A 166 -6.57 -18.20 -12.78
N PRO A 167 -6.43 -19.51 -13.08
CA PRO A 167 -5.57 -20.41 -12.33
C PRO A 167 -4.07 -20.07 -12.40
N GLN A 168 -3.65 -19.24 -13.35
CA GLN A 168 -2.28 -18.72 -13.43
C GLN A 168 -2.00 -17.64 -12.39
N VAL A 169 -3.03 -16.97 -11.84
CA VAL A 169 -2.88 -16.05 -10.70
C VAL A 169 -2.73 -16.84 -9.40
N ASN A 170 -1.60 -16.68 -8.73
CA ASN A 170 -1.33 -17.30 -7.43
C ASN A 170 -1.13 -16.27 -6.31
N GLN A 171 -1.10 -14.98 -6.62
CA GLN A 171 -0.93 -13.91 -5.66
C GLN A 171 -1.61 -12.63 -6.12
N ILE A 172 -2.23 -11.91 -5.20
CA ILE A 172 -2.80 -10.58 -5.41
C ILE A 172 -2.16 -9.67 -4.37
N VAL A 173 -1.43 -8.64 -4.81
CA VAL A 173 -0.74 -7.68 -3.93
C VAL A 173 -1.52 -6.37 -3.90
N PHE A 174 -1.88 -5.92 -2.71
CA PHE A 174 -2.53 -4.62 -2.49
C PHE A 174 -1.49 -3.56 -2.19
N VAL A 175 -1.58 -2.44 -2.90
CA VAL A 175 -0.64 -1.33 -2.81
C VAL A 175 -1.39 -0.04 -2.52
N LEU A 176 -0.86 0.74 -1.58
CA LEU A 176 -1.21 2.15 -1.41
C LEU A 176 -0.14 3.02 -2.06
N THR A 177 -0.54 3.96 -2.90
CA THR A 177 0.36 4.95 -3.53
C THR A 177 -0.14 6.35 -3.24
N ILE A 178 0.78 7.30 -2.98
CA ILE A 178 0.41 8.71 -2.91
C ILE A 178 0.50 9.29 -4.33
N ASN A 179 -0.59 9.87 -4.83
CA ASN A 179 -0.64 10.47 -6.15
C ASN A 179 0.34 11.66 -6.25
N GLU A 180 1.10 11.72 -7.35
CA GLU A 180 2.13 12.75 -7.62
C GLU A 180 3.12 12.95 -6.45
N ALA A 181 3.43 11.89 -5.69
CA ALA A 181 4.23 11.99 -4.47
C ALA A 181 5.60 12.66 -4.67
N LEU A 182 6.27 12.35 -5.77
CA LEU A 182 7.60 12.88 -6.07
C LEU A 182 7.55 14.38 -6.40
N GLU A 183 6.60 14.78 -7.24
CA GLU A 183 6.40 16.16 -7.68
C GLU A 183 5.95 17.07 -6.54
N LYS A 184 5.07 16.55 -5.67
CA LYS A 184 4.52 17.28 -4.52
C LYS A 184 5.33 17.09 -3.23
N HIS A 185 6.46 16.37 -3.28
CA HIS A 185 7.29 16.04 -2.12
C HIS A 185 6.51 15.40 -0.96
N LEU A 186 5.55 14.54 -1.28
CA LEU A 186 4.72 13.80 -0.34
C LEU A 186 5.32 12.41 -0.09
N ASN A 187 5.07 11.88 1.10
CA ASN A 187 5.59 10.57 1.49
C ASN A 187 4.76 9.98 2.64
N PHE A 188 5.03 8.72 2.96
CA PHE A 188 4.28 7.97 3.96
C PHE A 188 4.47 8.48 5.39
N SER A 189 5.46 9.32 5.72
CA SER A 189 5.48 9.99 7.05
C SER A 189 4.34 11.00 7.24
N MET A 190 3.65 11.36 6.14
CA MET A 190 2.48 12.23 6.14
C MET A 190 1.15 11.45 6.17
N VAL A 191 1.23 10.12 6.25
CA VAL A 191 0.09 9.19 6.35
C VAL A 191 0.09 8.60 7.75
N LYS A 192 -1.08 8.24 8.26
CA LYS A 192 -1.23 7.55 9.53
C LYS A 192 -2.46 6.65 9.49
N ASP A 193 -2.55 5.75 10.46
CA ASP A 193 -3.74 4.94 10.68
C ASP A 193 -4.17 4.14 9.42
N ALA A 194 -3.22 3.82 8.53
CA ALA A 194 -3.46 3.06 7.32
C ALA A 194 -3.67 1.58 7.68
N TYR A 195 -4.70 0.96 7.12
CA TYR A 195 -5.03 -0.43 7.42
C TYR A 195 -5.55 -1.16 6.18
N VAL A 196 -5.49 -2.49 6.25
CA VAL A 196 -6.21 -3.40 5.37
C VAL A 196 -6.92 -4.45 6.21
N ARG A 197 -8.16 -4.79 5.86
CA ARG A 197 -8.90 -5.91 6.45
C ARG A 197 -9.52 -6.76 5.37
N ILE A 198 -9.43 -8.06 5.54
CA ILE A 198 -9.98 -9.05 4.63
C ILE A 198 -11.29 -9.55 5.24
N LEU A 199 -12.38 -9.36 4.51
CA LEU A 199 -13.72 -9.78 4.89
C LEU A 199 -14.17 -10.97 4.03
N ASP A 200 -15.02 -11.81 4.61
CA ASP A 200 -15.88 -12.71 3.85
C ASP A 200 -16.98 -11.88 3.16
N PRO A 201 -17.07 -11.89 1.82
CA PRO A 201 -18.03 -11.07 1.10
C PRO A 201 -19.49 -11.50 1.31
N VAL A 202 -19.75 -12.73 1.76
CA VAL A 202 -21.10 -13.25 1.99
C VAL A 202 -21.61 -12.85 3.37
N SER A 203 -20.82 -13.13 4.41
CA SER A 203 -21.22 -12.85 5.80
C SER A 203 -20.88 -11.43 6.26
N GLY A 204 -19.94 -10.75 5.59
CA GLY A 204 -19.39 -9.46 6.02
C GLY A 204 -18.43 -9.56 7.21
N ASN A 205 -18.15 -10.78 7.70
CA ASN A 205 -17.28 -10.99 8.85
C ASN A 205 -15.81 -10.73 8.49
N GLU A 206 -15.07 -10.10 9.40
CA GLU A 206 -13.63 -9.94 9.27
C GLU A 206 -12.92 -11.28 9.46
N ILE A 207 -12.05 -11.64 8.52
CA ILE A 207 -11.20 -12.83 8.58
C ILE A 207 -9.86 -12.47 9.22
N VAL A 208 -9.24 -11.38 8.75
CA VAL A 208 -7.95 -10.87 9.26
C VAL A 208 -7.83 -9.38 8.98
N SER A 209 -7.14 -8.66 9.85
CA SER A 209 -6.84 -7.23 9.67
C SER A 209 -5.40 -6.90 10.01
N PHE A 210 -4.85 -5.90 9.33
CA PHE A 210 -3.51 -5.39 9.57
C PHE A 210 -3.56 -3.85 9.62
N LEU A 211 -3.12 -3.30 10.75
CA LEU A 211 -2.88 -1.86 10.92
C LEU A 211 -1.39 -1.61 10.69
N LEU A 212 -1.07 -0.71 9.76
CA LEU A 212 0.29 -0.31 9.48
C LEU A 212 0.85 0.50 10.65
N ASP A 213 2.02 0.08 11.14
CA ASP A 213 2.71 0.63 12.31
C ASP A 213 3.96 1.46 11.95
N GLU A 214 4.43 1.35 10.71
CA GLU A 214 5.67 1.98 10.23
C GLU A 214 5.44 2.92 9.05
N TYR A 215 5.86 4.18 9.22
CA TYR A 215 5.69 5.28 8.27
C TYR A 215 7.02 6.03 8.12
N TYR A 216 7.47 6.26 6.89
CA TYR A 216 8.81 6.80 6.64
C TYR A 216 8.82 7.91 5.60
N ALA A 217 9.73 8.87 5.80
CA ALA A 217 9.85 10.04 4.93
C ALA A 217 10.43 9.72 3.54
N ASN A 218 11.10 8.58 3.40
CA ASN A 218 11.67 8.09 2.15
C ASN A 218 10.77 7.08 1.40
N VAL A 219 9.52 6.90 1.85
CA VAL A 219 8.59 5.94 1.25
C VAL A 219 7.47 6.70 0.56
N THR A 220 7.20 6.38 -0.71
CA THR A 220 6.15 7.01 -1.53
C THR A 220 5.05 6.04 -1.93
N SER A 221 5.31 4.73 -1.83
CA SER A 221 4.34 3.65 -2.04
C SER A 221 4.52 2.53 -1.03
N MET A 222 3.43 1.83 -0.71
CA MET A 222 3.38 0.81 0.33
C MET A 222 2.65 -0.44 -0.16
N MET A 223 3.36 -1.57 -0.25
CA MET A 223 2.71 -2.89 -0.35
C MET A 223 2.19 -3.26 1.04
N ILE A 224 0.90 -3.02 1.27
CA ILE A 224 0.30 -3.15 2.60
C ILE A 224 0.02 -4.61 2.95
N GLY A 225 -0.41 -5.41 1.97
CA GLY A 225 -0.67 -6.83 2.16
C GLY A 225 -0.84 -7.58 0.85
N ALA A 226 -0.80 -8.91 0.93
CA ALA A 226 -1.04 -9.77 -0.23
C ALA A 226 -1.87 -11.00 0.16
N VAL A 227 -2.76 -11.39 -0.74
CA VAL A 227 -3.42 -12.70 -0.69
C VAL A 227 -2.68 -13.62 -1.65
N TYR A 228 -2.30 -14.81 -1.21
CA TYR A 228 -1.53 -15.74 -2.03
C TYR A 228 -1.90 -17.19 -1.75
N LYS A 229 -1.72 -18.04 -2.76
CA LYS A 229 -1.99 -19.46 -2.69
C LYS A 229 -0.73 -20.21 -2.25
N HIS A 230 -0.85 -21.03 -1.21
CA HIS A 230 0.24 -21.86 -0.69
C HIS A 230 -0.30 -23.24 -0.34
N ASN A 231 0.24 -24.29 -0.97
CA ASN A 231 -0.21 -25.68 -0.81
C ASN A 231 -1.73 -25.83 -1.03
N GLY A 232 -2.27 -25.15 -2.04
CA GLY A 232 -3.69 -25.20 -2.37
C GLY A 232 -4.60 -24.27 -1.55
N GLN A 233 -4.10 -23.70 -0.45
CA GLN A 233 -4.88 -22.84 0.45
C GLN A 233 -4.53 -21.37 0.26
N TRP A 234 -5.53 -20.50 0.36
CA TRP A 234 -5.32 -19.05 0.35
C TRP A 234 -4.89 -18.54 1.71
N LYS A 235 -3.91 -17.65 1.71
CA LYS A 235 -3.34 -17.03 2.89
C LYS A 235 -3.21 -15.53 2.67
N PHE A 236 -3.35 -14.76 3.74
CA PHE A 236 -3.00 -13.35 3.77
C PHE A 236 -1.60 -13.17 4.35
N ASN A 237 -0.81 -12.27 3.77
CA ASN A 237 0.50 -11.84 4.24
C ASN A 237 0.44 -10.34 4.55
N ALA A 238 0.60 -9.97 5.82
CA ALA A 238 0.73 -8.56 6.20
C ALA A 238 2.13 -8.07 5.84
N MET A 239 2.26 -7.28 4.78
CA MET A 239 3.57 -6.96 4.21
C MET A 239 4.20 -5.72 4.86
N GLY A 240 3.48 -4.59 4.87
CA GLY A 240 4.01 -3.32 5.36
C GLY A 240 5.35 -2.93 4.72
N SER A 241 5.53 -3.22 3.43
CA SER A 241 6.79 -3.00 2.70
C SER A 241 6.72 -1.71 1.90
N GLY A 242 7.38 -0.67 2.40
CA GLY A 242 7.46 0.64 1.75
C GLY A 242 8.61 0.74 0.75
N VAL A 243 8.40 1.48 -0.35
CA VAL A 243 9.42 1.78 -1.36
C VAL A 243 9.40 3.24 -1.79
N ALA A 244 10.56 3.73 -2.23
CA ALA A 244 10.74 5.04 -2.86
C ALA A 244 10.47 4.96 -4.38
N ARG A 245 9.31 4.43 -4.76
CA ARG A 245 8.84 4.36 -6.14
C ARG A 245 7.42 4.88 -6.20
N ASP A 246 7.06 5.53 -7.29
CA ASP A 246 5.68 5.88 -7.59
C ASP A 246 4.94 4.66 -8.19
N LEU A 247 3.70 4.88 -8.64
CA LEU A 247 2.90 3.83 -9.24
C LEU A 247 3.55 3.27 -10.51
N ALA A 248 4.13 4.12 -11.37
CA ALA A 248 4.81 3.70 -12.59
C ALA A 248 6.00 2.77 -12.28
N GLY A 249 6.82 3.09 -11.27
CA GLY A 249 7.90 2.22 -10.82
C GLY A 249 7.43 0.90 -10.23
N LEU A 250 6.22 0.84 -9.67
CA LEU A 250 5.60 -0.42 -9.24
C LEU A 250 5.02 -1.23 -10.41
N CYS A 251 4.45 -0.56 -11.41
CA CYS A 251 4.05 -1.17 -12.68
C CYS A 251 5.24 -1.88 -13.33
N GLU A 252 6.38 -1.19 -13.51
CA GLU A 252 7.61 -1.81 -14.02
C GLU A 252 8.07 -2.98 -13.14
N TYR A 253 8.04 -2.79 -11.81
CA TYR A 253 8.43 -3.83 -10.85
C TYR A 253 7.57 -5.09 -10.94
N TYR A 254 6.27 -4.96 -11.21
CA TYR A 254 5.35 -6.10 -11.37
C TYR A 254 5.15 -6.52 -12.84
N GLY A 255 5.79 -5.85 -13.79
CA GLY A 255 5.80 -6.24 -15.21
C GLY A 255 4.62 -5.73 -16.03
N VAL A 256 3.97 -4.65 -15.59
CA VAL A 256 3.02 -3.88 -16.40
C VAL A 256 3.83 -2.97 -17.33
N ALA A 257 3.57 -3.02 -18.63
CA ALA A 257 4.10 -2.06 -19.59
C ALA A 257 3.42 -0.71 -19.37
N VAL A 258 4.22 0.32 -19.12
CA VAL A 258 3.76 1.70 -19.02
C VAL A 258 4.22 2.39 -20.31
N GLU A 259 3.27 2.69 -21.19
CA GLU A 259 3.51 3.48 -22.42
C GLU A 259 3.43 4.99 -22.17
#